data_AF-A0A7V0NR40-F1
#
_entry.id   AF-A0A7V0NR40-F1
#
_cell.length_a   1.000
_cell.length_b   1.000
_cell.length_c   1.000
_cell.angle_alpha   90.00
_cell.angle_beta   90.00
_cell.angle_gamma   90.00
#
_symmetry.space_group_name_H-M   'P 1'
#
loop_
_entity.id
_entity.type
_entity.pdbx_description
1 polymer ?
#
loop_
_entity_poly.entity_id
_entity_poly.type
_entity_poly.pdbx_seq_one_letter_code
_entity_poly.pdbx_strand_id
1 'polypeptide(L)'
;MLERLKLLENNISELMALKNKFALKDIQDDKTREWALRYGLLETIQTVIDISCHLVSKYNLGNPASYSECIELLEKHSYIDKELTIKLIGMVGLRNLLIHEYVIIEVDKLYALLNDLGDFNMFAQKINKLV
;
A
#
# COMPACT_ATOMS: atom_id res chain seq x y z
N MET A 1 14.55 8.47 0.04
CA MET A 1 13.17 8.94 -0.27
C MET A 1 12.81 8.69 -1.74
N LEU A 2 13.57 9.22 -2.71
CA LEU A 2 13.34 8.94 -4.15
C LEU A 2 13.36 7.46 -4.50
N GLU A 3 14.28 6.69 -3.91
CA GLU A 3 14.33 5.23 -4.10
C GLU A 3 13.07 4.52 -3.62
N ARG A 4 12.45 4.99 -2.52
CA ARG A 4 11.20 4.40 -1.99
C ARG A 4 9.99 4.76 -2.85
N LEU A 5 9.95 5.97 -3.41
CA LEU A 5 8.92 6.33 -4.38
C LEU A 5 9.04 5.50 -5.66
N LYS A 6 10.27 5.34 -6.18
CA LYS A 6 10.52 4.48 -7.34
C LYS A 6 10.15 3.02 -7.06
N LEU A 7 10.44 2.52 -5.86
CA LEU A 7 10.01 1.18 -5.44
C LEU A 7 8.48 1.08 -5.43
N LEU A 8 7.76 2.06 -4.88
CA LEU A 8 6.31 2.09 -4.89
C LEU A 8 5.74 2.07 -6.32
N GLU A 9 6.28 2.90 -7.21
CA GLU A 9 5.87 2.96 -8.62
C GLU A 9 6.12 1.63 -9.35
N ASN A 10 7.28 1.00 -9.12
CA ASN A 10 7.59 -0.32 -9.67
C ASN A 10 6.59 -1.38 -9.17
N ASN A 11 6.30 -1.40 -7.87
CA ASN A 11 5.38 -2.38 -7.29
C ASN A 11 3.96 -2.23 -7.85
N ILE A 12 3.49 -0.98 -8.03
CA ILE A 12 2.20 -0.71 -8.69
C ILE A 12 2.21 -1.26 -10.12
N SER A 13 3.29 -1.03 -10.88
CA SER A 13 3.42 -1.53 -12.25
C SER A 13 3.41 -3.06 -12.32
N GLU A 14 4.14 -3.75 -11.44
CA GLU A 14 4.18 -5.21 -11.38
C GLU A 14 2.83 -5.81 -10.99
N LEU A 15 2.13 -5.24 -10.00
CA LEU A 15 0.79 -5.66 -9.62
C LEU A 15 -0.22 -5.43 -10.75
N MET A 16 -0.09 -4.34 -11.50
CA MET A 16 -0.93 -4.07 -12.67
C MET A 16 -0.64 -5.07 -13.81
N ALA A 17 0.63 -5.42 -14.04
CA ALA A 17 1.01 -6.44 -15.01
C ALA A 17 0.46 -7.82 -14.62
N LEU A 18 0.53 -8.18 -13.34
CA LEU A 18 -0.07 -9.41 -12.80
C LEU A 18 -1.57 -9.45 -13.06
N LYS A 19 -2.29 -8.36 -12.75
CA LYS A 19 -3.73 -8.23 -13.00
C LYS A 19 -4.08 -8.40 -14.48
N ASN A 20 -3.30 -7.80 -15.38
CA ASN A 20 -3.55 -7.84 -16.82
C ASN A 20 -3.24 -9.22 -17.43
N LYS A 21 -2.35 -9.99 -16.81
CA LYS A 21 -1.89 -11.28 -17.32
C LYS A 21 -2.72 -12.47 -16.82
N PHE A 22 -3.26 -12.38 -15.61
CA PHE A 22 -3.90 -13.51 -14.93
C PHE A 22 -5.30 -13.13 -14.44
N ALA A 23 -6.30 -13.94 -14.78
CA ALA A 23 -7.62 -13.83 -14.19
C ALA A 23 -7.61 -14.36 -12.74
N LEU A 24 -8.65 -14.07 -11.96
CA LEU A 24 -8.78 -14.57 -10.59
C LEU A 24 -8.54 -16.09 -10.50
N LYS A 25 -9.13 -16.85 -11.42
CA LYS A 25 -8.99 -18.32 -11.44
C LYS A 25 -7.53 -18.77 -11.64
N ASP A 26 -6.78 -18.06 -12.48
CA ASP A 26 -5.35 -18.35 -12.71
C ASP A 26 -4.50 -18.15 -11.44
N ILE A 27 -4.92 -17.23 -10.56
CA ILE A 27 -4.26 -16.98 -9.27
C ILE A 27 -4.69 -18.02 -8.23
N GLN A 28 -5.96 -18.43 -8.23
CA GLN A 28 -6.49 -19.45 -7.32
C GLN A 28 -5.92 -20.85 -7.59
N ASP A 29 -5.71 -21.18 -8.86
CA ASP A 29 -5.23 -22.49 -9.29
C ASP A 29 -3.69 -22.63 -9.20
N ASP A 30 -2.95 -21.58 -8.85
CA ASP A 30 -1.48 -21.57 -8.77
C ASP A 30 -0.97 -20.87 -7.49
N LYS A 31 -0.42 -21.67 -6.57
CA LYS A 31 0.06 -21.17 -5.27
C LYS A 31 1.19 -20.15 -5.38
N THR A 32 2.04 -20.25 -6.40
CA THR A 32 3.14 -19.30 -6.62
C THR A 32 2.59 -17.94 -7.00
N ARG A 33 1.53 -17.89 -7.81
CA ARG A 33 0.87 -16.65 -8.21
C ARG A 33 0.09 -16.03 -7.05
N GLU A 34 -0.57 -16.85 -6.23
CA GLU A 34 -1.19 -16.38 -4.98
C GLU A 34 -0.15 -15.73 -4.06
N TRP A 35 1.01 -16.35 -3.88
CA TRP A 35 2.10 -15.78 -3.09
C TRP A 35 2.64 -14.47 -3.69
N ALA A 36 2.81 -14.40 -5.01
CA ALA A 36 3.23 -13.17 -5.68
C ALA A 36 2.23 -12.03 -5.45
N LEU A 37 0.93 -12.29 -5.54
CA LEU A 37 -0.11 -11.31 -5.24
C LEU A 37 -0.05 -10.85 -3.78
N ARG A 38 0.00 -11.79 -2.83
CA ARG A 38 0.06 -11.51 -1.40
C ARG A 38 1.28 -10.67 -1.04
N TYR A 39 2.45 -11.08 -1.52
CA TYR A 39 3.70 -10.38 -1.24
C TYR A 39 3.74 -9.00 -1.90
N GLY A 40 3.33 -8.89 -3.17
CA GLY A 40 3.30 -7.61 -3.88
C GLY A 40 2.41 -6.58 -3.18
N LEU A 41 1.22 -6.98 -2.73
CA LEU A 41 0.34 -6.11 -1.93
C LEU A 41 0.99 -5.72 -0.60
N LEU A 42 1.54 -6.69 0.13
CA LEU A 42 2.21 -6.46 1.41
C LEU A 42 3.36 -5.45 1.28
N GLU A 43 4.23 -5.63 0.29
CA GLU A 43 5.39 -4.78 0.06
C GLU A 43 4.98 -3.36 -0.40
N THR A 44 3.96 -3.26 -1.25
CA THR A 44 3.38 -1.97 -1.67
C THR A 44 2.87 -1.17 -0.48
N ILE A 45 2.09 -1.82 0.39
CA ILE A 45 1.52 -1.18 1.59
C ILE A 45 2.63 -0.80 2.58
N GLN A 46 3.62 -1.68 2.79
CA GLN A 46 4.76 -1.38 3.65
C GLN A 46 5.56 -0.18 3.12
N THR A 47 5.71 -0.05 1.81
CA THR A 47 6.41 1.08 1.20
C THR A 47 5.68 2.40 1.46
N VAL A 48 4.34 2.42 1.40
CA VAL A 48 3.52 3.59 1.78
C VAL A 48 3.72 3.97 3.25
N ILE A 49 3.70 2.98 4.16
CA ILE A 49 3.93 3.19 5.60
C ILE A 49 5.32 3.80 5.81
N ASP A 50 6.35 3.22 5.20
CA ASP A 50 7.72 3.67 5.36
C ASP A 50 7.93 5.09 4.85
N ILE A 51 7.34 5.44 3.70
CA ILE A 51 7.34 6.80 3.17
C ILE A 51 6.65 7.73 4.17
N SER A 52 5.47 7.35 4.67
CA SER A 52 4.68 8.17 5.57
C SER A 52 5.42 8.47 6.88
N CYS A 53 5.95 7.45 7.55
CA CYS A 53 6.70 7.63 8.79
C CYS A 53 8.02 8.39 8.56
N HIS A 54 8.67 8.18 7.42
CA HIS A 54 9.87 8.97 7.06
C HIS A 54 9.55 10.46 6.89
N LEU A 55 8.44 10.81 6.24
CA LEU A 55 8.01 12.20 6.08
C LEU A 55 7.64 12.84 7.41
N VAL A 56 6.90 12.12 8.26
CA VAL A 56 6.57 12.56 9.63
C VAL A 56 7.82 12.89 10.43
N SER A 57 8.82 12.01 10.39
CA SER A 57 10.12 12.25 11.05
C SER A 57 10.89 13.41 10.43
N LYS A 58 11.01 13.45 9.09
CA LYS A 58 11.77 14.48 8.37
C LYS A 58 11.24 15.89 8.59
N TYR A 59 9.92 16.05 8.62
CA TYR A 59 9.26 17.35 8.78
C TYR A 59 8.82 17.63 10.23
N ASN A 60 9.17 16.76 11.18
CA ASN A 60 8.85 16.89 12.60
C ASN A 60 7.35 17.11 12.86
N LEU A 61 6.49 16.30 12.22
CA LEU A 61 5.03 16.45 12.24
C LEU A 61 4.38 15.90 13.52
N GLY A 62 5.14 15.22 14.37
CA GLY A 62 4.65 14.61 15.60
C GLY A 62 5.38 13.31 15.92
N ASN A 63 4.92 12.62 16.96
CA ASN A 63 5.45 11.32 17.38
C ASN A 63 4.36 10.24 17.25
N PRO A 64 4.27 9.54 16.10
CA PRO A 64 3.23 8.55 15.87
C PRO A 64 3.45 7.31 16.74
N ALA A 65 2.38 6.84 17.41
CA ALA A 65 2.35 5.60 18.17
C ALA A 65 2.03 4.37 17.31
N SER A 66 1.59 4.57 16.07
CA SER A 66 1.26 3.50 15.13
C SER A 66 1.57 3.87 13.68
N TYR A 67 1.56 2.87 12.79
CA TYR A 67 1.71 3.11 11.34
C TYR A 67 0.54 3.89 10.75
N SER A 68 -0.68 3.69 11.26
CA SER A 68 -1.85 4.47 10.85
C SER A 68 -1.69 5.94 11.24
N GLU A 69 -1.15 6.23 12.43
CA GLU A 69 -0.86 7.60 12.86
C GLU A 69 0.17 8.30 11.97
N CYS A 70 1.13 7.58 11.38
CA CYS A 70 2.02 8.18 10.39
C CYS A 70 1.24 8.77 9.19
N ILE A 71 0.18 8.09 8.75
CA ILE A 71 -0.66 8.52 7.63
C ILE A 71 -1.60 9.65 8.08
N GLU A 72 -2.21 9.54 9.26
CA GLU A 72 -3.06 10.58 9.84
C GLU A 72 -2.31 11.90 10.04
N LEU A 73 -1.05 11.87 10.46
CA LEU A 73 -0.22 13.06 10.58
C LEU A 73 0.05 13.73 9.22
N LEU A 74 0.14 12.96 8.13
CA LEU A 74 0.23 13.55 6.80
C LEU A 74 -1.07 14.30 6.42
N GLU A 75 -2.23 13.73 6.75
CA GLU A 75 -3.54 14.35 6.51
C GLU A 75 -3.73 15.62 7.34
N LYS A 76 -3.42 15.56 8.63
CA LYS A 76 -3.49 16.68 9.56
C LYS A 76 -2.67 17.89 9.07
N HIS A 77 -1.55 17.64 8.40
CA HIS A 77 -0.68 18.66 7.81
C HIS A 77 -0.95 18.90 6.31
N SER A 78 -2.07 18.41 5.77
CA SER A 78 -2.55 18.62 4.40
C SER A 78 -1.63 18.10 3.29
N TYR A 79 -0.75 17.14 3.59
CA TYR A 79 0.09 16.47 2.59
C TYR A 79 -0.70 15.47 1.75
N ILE A 80 -1.72 14.86 2.34
CA ILE A 80 -2.72 14.01 1.68
C ILE A 80 -4.12 14.43 2.13
N ASP A 81 -5.14 14.07 1.36
CA ASP A 81 -6.53 14.36 1.70
C ASP A 81 -7.18 13.24 2.52
N LYS A 82 -8.27 13.59 3.22
CA LYS A 82 -8.98 12.69 4.12
C LYS A 82 -9.51 11.42 3.44
N GLU A 83 -9.93 11.53 2.19
CA GLU A 83 -10.43 10.37 1.44
C GLU A 83 -9.32 9.34 1.24
N LEU A 84 -8.16 9.78 0.74
CA LEU A 84 -6.99 8.93 0.58
C LEU A 84 -6.52 8.33 1.91
N THR A 85 -6.51 9.11 2.98
CA THR A 85 -6.14 8.66 4.33
C THR A 85 -6.96 7.48 4.82
N ILE A 86 -8.29 7.55 4.69
CA ILE A 86 -9.18 6.46 5.13
C ILE A 86 -8.85 5.16 4.39
N LYS A 87 -8.62 5.23 3.08
CA LYS A 87 -8.26 4.06 2.26
C LYS A 87 -6.91 3.49 2.68
N LEU A 88 -5.88 4.33 2.82
CA LEU A 88 -4.55 3.89 3.21
C LEU A 88 -4.51 3.27 4.61
N ILE A 89 -5.23 3.82 5.58
CA ILE A 89 -5.37 3.22 6.93
C ILE A 89 -6.00 1.82 6.85
N GLY A 90 -7.02 1.65 6.01
CA GLY A 90 -7.60 0.32 5.74
C GLY A 90 -6.55 -0.66 5.21
N MET A 91 -5.67 -0.22 4.31
CA MET A 91 -4.58 -1.03 3.78
C MET A 91 -3.53 -1.38 4.85
N VAL A 92 -3.23 -0.48 5.79
CA VAL A 92 -2.36 -0.80 6.94
C VAL A 92 -2.93 -1.98 7.75
N GLY A 93 -4.25 -1.99 7.96
CA GLY A 93 -4.95 -3.12 8.59
C GLY A 93 -4.79 -4.41 7.80
N LEU A 94 -4.94 -4.36 6.47
CA LEU A 94 -4.73 -5.51 5.59
C LEU A 94 -3.30 -6.06 5.68
N ARG A 95 -2.28 -5.19 5.72
CA ARG A 95 -0.88 -5.61 5.87
C ARG A 95 -0.69 -6.41 7.16
N ASN A 96 -1.32 -6.00 8.26
CA ASN A 96 -1.25 -6.74 9.52
C ASN A 96 -1.94 -8.11 9.39
N LEU A 97 -3.08 -8.18 8.70
CA LEU A 97 -3.75 -9.45 8.41
C LEU A 97 -2.89 -10.39 7.58
N LEU A 98 -2.24 -9.87 6.52
CA LEU A 98 -1.38 -10.64 5.61
C LEU A 98 -0.16 -11.26 6.29
N ILE A 99 0.40 -10.59 7.30
CA ILE A 99 1.59 -11.04 8.03
C ILE A 99 1.24 -12.04 9.11
N HIS A 100 0.19 -11.77 9.88
CA HIS A 100 -0.09 -12.56 11.05
C HIS A 100 -0.90 -13.82 10.78
N GLU A 101 -1.44 -13.97 9.55
CA GLU A 101 -2.19 -15.15 9.08
C GLU A 101 -3.30 -15.64 10.04
N TYR A 102 -3.76 -14.80 10.98
CA TYR A 102 -4.74 -15.19 11.99
C TYR A 102 -6.10 -15.57 11.40
N VAL A 103 -6.31 -15.29 10.12
CA VAL A 103 -7.54 -15.59 9.37
C VAL A 103 -7.15 -16.10 8.00
N ILE A 104 -7.91 -17.07 7.47
CA ILE A 104 -7.83 -17.48 6.06
C ILE A 104 -8.17 -16.26 5.21
N ILE A 105 -7.21 -15.80 4.40
CA ILE A 105 -7.41 -14.66 3.51
C ILE A 105 -7.97 -15.18 2.21
N GLU A 106 -9.16 -14.71 1.86
CA GLU A 106 -9.82 -15.08 0.62
C GLU A 106 -9.11 -14.39 -0.57
N VAL A 107 -8.61 -15.19 -1.52
CA VAL A 107 -7.77 -14.74 -2.64
C VAL A 107 -8.54 -13.79 -3.58
N ASP A 108 -9.86 -13.97 -3.68
CA ASP A 108 -10.75 -13.08 -4.43
C ASP A 108 -10.77 -11.66 -3.88
N LYS A 109 -10.78 -11.49 -2.56
CA LYS A 109 -10.67 -10.18 -1.90
C LYS A 109 -9.32 -9.52 -2.21
N LEU A 110 -8.23 -10.28 -2.15
CA LEU A 110 -6.90 -9.76 -2.50
C LEU A 110 -6.81 -9.36 -3.98
N TYR A 111 -7.37 -10.18 -4.86
CA TYR A 111 -7.38 -9.89 -6.29
C TYR A 111 -8.24 -8.65 -6.59
N ALA A 112 -9.36 -8.47 -5.89
CA ALA A 112 -10.22 -7.30 -6.04
C ALA A 112 -9.50 -5.99 -5.69
N LEU A 113 -8.56 -6.00 -4.73
CA LEU A 113 -7.75 -4.83 -4.37
C LEU A 113 -6.83 -4.35 -5.51
N LEU A 114 -6.57 -5.19 -6.52
CA LEU A 114 -5.86 -4.75 -7.73
C LEU A 114 -6.68 -3.71 -8.53
N ASN A 115 -7.95 -3.48 -8.21
CA ASN A 115 -8.74 -2.36 -8.73
C ASN A 115 -8.40 -1.03 -8.04
N ASP A 116 -7.87 -1.08 -6.82
CA ASP A 116 -7.62 0.10 -5.98
C ASP A 116 -6.16 0.57 -6.05
N LEU A 117 -5.35 0.02 -6.98
CA LEU A 117 -3.96 0.45 -7.19
C LEU A 117 -3.83 1.95 -7.52
N GLY A 118 -4.93 2.56 -7.98
CA GLY A 118 -5.03 4.01 -8.19
C GLY A 118 -4.76 4.82 -6.93
N ASP A 119 -5.15 4.33 -5.75
CA ASP A 119 -4.92 5.03 -4.48
C ASP A 119 -3.42 5.11 -4.14
N PHE A 120 -2.65 4.06 -4.41
CA PHE A 120 -1.19 4.09 -4.24
C PHE A 120 -0.52 5.07 -5.21
N ASN A 121 -1.02 5.15 -6.45
CA ASN A 121 -0.56 6.13 -7.43
C ASN A 121 -0.89 7.57 -7.00
N MET A 122 -2.10 7.80 -6.48
CA MET A 122 -2.49 9.10 -5.93
C MET A 122 -1.59 9.50 -4.77
N PHE A 123 -1.28 8.57 -3.87
CA PHE A 123 -0.31 8.81 -2.79
C PHE A 123 1.06 9.18 -3.35
N ALA A 124 1.63 8.38 -4.26
CA ALA A 124 2.93 8.65 -4.86
C ALA A 124 2.98 10.05 -5.51
N GLN A 125 1.95 10.43 -6.27
CA GLN A 125 1.85 11.75 -6.90
C GLN A 125 1.77 12.90 -5.90
N LYS A 126 1.00 12.75 -4.81
CA LYS A 126 0.91 13.76 -3.75
C LYS A 126 2.26 13.94 -3.08
N ILE A 127 2.93 12.84 -2.74
CA ILE A 127 4.25 12.90 -2.10
C ILE A 127 5.30 13.47 -3.03
N ASN A 128 5.33 13.10 -4.31
CA ASN A 128 6.32 13.59 -5.27
C ASN A 128 6.28 15.12 -5.45
N LYS A 129 5.15 15.78 -5.16
CA LYS A 129 5.05 17.25 -5.16
C LYS A 129 5.70 17.92 -3.94
N LEU A 130 6.09 17.15 -2.92
CA LEU A 130 6.64 17.63 -1.66
C LEU A 130 8.16 17.50 -1.57
N VAL A 131 8.77 16.70 -2.46
CA VAL A 131 10.20 16.32 -2.42
C VAL A 131 11.00 17.06 -3.46
#